data_AF-M0C6G3-F1
#
_entry.id   AF-M0C6G3-F1
#
_cell.length_a   1.000
_cell.length_b   1.000
_cell.length_c   1.000
_cell.angle_alpha   90.00
_cell.angle_beta   90.00
_cell.angle_gamma   90.00
#
_symmetry.space_group_name_H-M   'P 1'
#
loop_
_entity.id
_entity.type
_entity.pdbx_description
1 polymer ?
#
loop_
_entity_poly.entity_id
_entity_poly.type
_entity_poly.pdbx_seq_one_letter_code
_entity_poly.pdbx_strand_id
1 'polypeptide(L)'
;MRHRIFNEDGEEELVFVMGWGNRWTHENVSWLIGKLTEAGYRVHAFELPTNIDDFKADWLEPIAEYVRDLEEYQLLGHSAGALIAQALDGADNHVYLSPWWGYGETFPEPLLEAVSKLPTTLPCLPVSGLDREAIGEEATDHQLETTPDWVSPAFVRETRRAQEELLTIDHDAVVFCSLRDPVISLRPIGERVPAEHVVLYDGGHELFSSASRERHLETLLAALEDGAAAVEADDESEEETDPVPA
;
A
#
# COMPACT_ATOMS: atom_id res chain seq x y z
N MET A 1 5.87 1.54 -16.51
CA MET A 1 4.86 2.05 -15.56
C MET A 1 3.72 2.68 -16.33
N ARG A 2 2.48 2.62 -15.83
CA ARG A 2 1.37 3.39 -16.42
C ARG A 2 0.84 4.39 -15.40
N HIS A 3 0.51 5.58 -15.86
CA HIS A 3 0.02 6.68 -15.04
C HIS A 3 -1.28 7.21 -15.65
N ARG A 4 -2.25 7.54 -14.80
CA ARG A 4 -3.51 8.16 -15.19
C ARG A 4 -4.01 9.10 -14.10
N ILE A 5 -4.51 10.25 -14.53
CA ILE A 5 -5.19 11.22 -13.66
C ILE A 5 -6.70 10.94 -13.67
N PHE A 6 -7.32 11.01 -12.50
CA PHE A 6 -8.77 10.98 -12.29
C PHE A 6 -9.21 12.26 -11.58
N ASN A 7 -10.40 12.76 -11.91
CA ASN A 7 -10.93 14.04 -11.42
C ASN A 7 -9.98 15.23 -11.69
N GLU A 8 -9.81 15.57 -12.98
CA GLU A 8 -8.90 16.66 -13.40
C GLU A 8 -9.25 18.04 -12.80
N ASP A 9 -10.50 18.22 -12.38
CA ASP A 9 -11.01 19.45 -11.74
C ASP A 9 -10.92 19.40 -10.20
N GLY A 10 -10.31 18.36 -9.62
CA GLY A 10 -10.11 18.25 -8.18
C GLY A 10 -9.20 19.35 -7.62
N GLU A 11 -9.46 19.74 -6.38
CA GLU A 11 -8.79 20.89 -5.74
C GLU A 11 -7.47 20.51 -5.06
N GLU A 12 -7.34 19.26 -4.62
CA GLU A 12 -6.17 18.73 -3.91
C GLU A 12 -5.54 17.57 -4.67
N GLU A 13 -4.21 17.59 -4.83
CA GLU A 13 -3.47 16.55 -5.54
C GLU A 13 -3.27 15.33 -4.64
N LEU A 14 -3.62 14.13 -5.12
CA LEU A 14 -3.42 12.86 -4.42
C LEU A 14 -2.64 11.89 -5.29
N VAL A 15 -1.44 11.50 -4.85
CA VAL A 15 -0.63 10.47 -5.50
C VAL A 15 -1.03 9.10 -4.95
N PHE A 16 -1.58 8.24 -5.81
CA PHE A 16 -1.94 6.87 -5.45
C PHE A 16 -1.02 5.87 -6.15
N VAL A 17 -0.10 5.29 -5.40
CA VAL A 17 0.79 4.21 -5.88
C VAL A 17 0.17 2.86 -5.54
N MET A 18 -0.32 2.18 -6.58
CA MET A 18 -1.05 0.92 -6.41
C MET A 18 -0.12 -0.26 -6.12
N GLY A 19 -0.71 -1.33 -5.57
CA GLY A 19 -0.01 -2.59 -5.31
C GLY A 19 0.40 -3.32 -6.59
N TRP A 20 1.35 -4.24 -6.46
CA TRP A 20 1.79 -5.06 -7.59
C TRP A 20 0.63 -5.90 -8.15
N GLY A 21 0.41 -5.84 -9.46
CA GLY A 21 -0.69 -6.53 -10.12
C GLY A 21 -2.04 -5.81 -10.07
N ASN A 22 -2.21 -4.77 -9.25
CA ASN A 22 -3.41 -3.93 -9.27
C ASN A 22 -3.49 -3.12 -10.57
N ARG A 23 -4.73 -2.89 -11.02
CA ARG A 23 -5.05 -2.06 -12.18
C ARG A 23 -6.23 -1.18 -11.84
N TRP A 24 -6.27 0.05 -12.34
CA TRP A 24 -7.42 0.92 -12.11
C TRP A 24 -8.71 0.41 -12.77
N THR A 25 -8.63 -0.63 -13.61
CA THR A 25 -9.79 -1.33 -14.18
C THR A 25 -10.32 -2.46 -13.28
N HIS A 26 -9.63 -2.82 -12.19
CA HIS A 26 -10.16 -3.75 -11.21
C HIS A 26 -11.24 -3.06 -10.40
N GLU A 27 -12.38 -3.74 -10.19
CA GLU A 27 -13.58 -3.14 -9.60
C GLU A 27 -13.31 -2.47 -8.25
N ASN A 28 -12.58 -3.13 -7.35
CA ASN A 28 -12.31 -2.61 -6.02
C ASN A 28 -11.29 -1.46 -6.02
N VAL A 29 -10.35 -1.45 -6.98
CA VAL A 29 -9.44 -0.32 -7.20
C VAL A 29 -10.19 0.87 -7.79
N SER A 30 -11.06 0.62 -8.79
CA SER A 30 -11.95 1.65 -9.35
C SER A 30 -12.88 2.23 -8.28
N TRP A 31 -13.39 1.39 -7.38
CA TRP A 31 -14.21 1.81 -6.24
C TRP A 31 -13.44 2.77 -5.34
N LEU A 32 -12.21 2.41 -4.94
CA LEU A 32 -11.38 3.28 -4.09
C LEU A 32 -11.08 4.61 -4.79
N ILE A 33 -10.62 4.57 -6.05
CA ILE A 33 -10.38 5.79 -6.84
C ILE A 33 -11.66 6.64 -6.92
N GLY A 34 -12.82 6.01 -7.14
CA GLY A 34 -14.11 6.68 -7.13
C GLY A 34 -14.37 7.43 -5.82
N LYS A 35 -14.12 6.78 -4.67
CA LYS A 35 -14.27 7.41 -3.34
C LYS A 35 -13.31 8.56 -3.11
N LEU A 36 -12.05 8.43 -3.53
CA LEU A 36 -11.07 9.52 -3.45
C LEU A 36 -11.50 10.71 -4.33
N THR A 37 -12.00 10.45 -5.54
CA THR A 37 -12.51 11.53 -6.41
C THR A 37 -13.79 12.16 -5.89
N GLU A 38 -14.68 11.39 -5.26
CA GLU A 38 -15.90 11.90 -4.60
C GLU A 38 -15.56 12.82 -3.42
N ALA A 39 -14.43 12.58 -2.75
CA ALA A 39 -13.90 13.44 -1.69
C ALA A 39 -13.22 14.71 -2.21
N GLY A 40 -13.11 14.90 -3.54
CA GLY A 40 -12.57 16.11 -4.15
C GLY A 40 -11.12 16.02 -4.61
N TYR A 41 -10.43 14.91 -4.34
CA TYR A 41 -9.05 14.72 -4.78
C TYR A 41 -8.92 14.58 -6.29
N ARG A 42 -7.86 15.17 -6.83
CA ARG A 42 -7.32 14.88 -8.16
C ARG A 42 -6.30 13.75 -8.04
N VAL A 43 -6.68 12.57 -8.48
CA VAL A 43 -5.94 11.33 -8.19
C VAL A 43 -4.97 10.99 -9.31
N HIS A 44 -3.68 11.04 -9.00
CA HIS A 44 -2.56 10.59 -9.83
C HIS A 44 -2.28 9.11 -9.55
N ALA A 45 -2.93 8.21 -10.30
CA ALA A 45 -2.84 6.77 -10.07
C ALA A 45 -1.73 6.10 -10.89
N PHE A 46 -0.90 5.28 -10.23
CA PHE A 46 0.24 4.59 -10.84
C PHE A 46 0.08 3.06 -10.81
N GLU A 47 0.06 2.43 -12.00
CA GLU A 47 0.15 0.97 -12.16
C GLU A 47 1.61 0.54 -12.31
N LEU A 48 2.04 -0.36 -11.42
CA LEU A 48 3.41 -0.88 -11.41
C LEU A 48 3.64 -1.89 -12.53
N PRO A 49 4.80 -1.84 -13.22
CA PRO A 49 5.30 -2.97 -14.00
C PRO A 49 5.34 -4.25 -13.16
N THR A 50 4.91 -5.37 -13.73
CA THR A 50 4.81 -6.63 -12.99
C THR A 50 6.10 -7.46 -12.98
N ASN A 51 7.08 -7.08 -13.79
CA ASN A 51 8.44 -7.62 -13.76
C ASN A 51 9.42 -6.45 -13.77
N ILE A 52 10.44 -6.51 -12.92
CA ILE A 52 11.49 -5.49 -12.79
C ILE A 52 12.85 -6.15 -12.78
N ASP A 53 13.83 -5.42 -13.28
CA ASP A 53 15.23 -5.78 -13.26
C ASP A 53 16.05 -4.83 -12.36
N ASP A 54 15.57 -3.60 -12.16
CA ASP A 54 16.12 -2.58 -11.25
C ASP A 54 14.97 -1.85 -10.54
N PHE A 55 14.85 -1.99 -9.22
CA PHE A 55 13.77 -1.35 -8.44
C PHE A 55 13.76 0.17 -8.59
N LYS A 56 14.92 0.81 -8.62
CA LYS A 56 14.99 2.27 -8.69
C LYS A 56 14.52 2.75 -10.05
N ALA A 57 15.12 2.24 -11.12
CA ALA A 57 14.83 2.68 -12.47
C ALA A 57 13.42 2.28 -12.94
N ASP A 58 12.94 1.08 -12.57
CA ASP A 58 11.68 0.55 -13.08
C ASP A 58 10.45 1.00 -12.26
N TRP A 59 10.62 1.23 -10.95
CA TRP A 59 9.53 1.54 -10.02
C TRP A 59 9.66 2.91 -9.35
N LEU A 60 10.78 3.23 -8.71
CA LEU A 60 10.87 4.44 -7.87
C LEU A 60 11.04 5.73 -8.69
N GLU A 61 12.09 5.81 -9.50
CA GLU A 61 12.49 7.02 -10.23
C GLU A 61 11.37 7.58 -11.13
N PRO A 62 10.57 6.76 -11.86
CA PRO A 62 9.49 7.29 -12.68
C PRO A 62 8.40 8.04 -11.88
N ILE A 63 8.15 7.62 -10.63
CA ILE A 63 7.18 8.27 -9.76
C ILE A 63 7.82 9.47 -9.08
N ALA A 64 9.04 9.31 -8.55
CA ALA A 64 9.80 10.39 -7.93
C ALA A 64 10.04 11.58 -8.88
N GLU A 65 10.29 11.30 -10.17
CA GLU A 65 10.40 12.33 -11.21
C GLU A 65 9.08 13.06 -11.45
N TYR A 66 7.97 12.33 -11.39
CA TYR A 66 6.64 12.89 -11.61
C TYR A 66 6.19 13.80 -10.46
N VAL A 67 6.31 13.32 -9.22
CA VAL A 67 5.81 14.05 -8.03
C VAL A 67 6.64 15.28 -7.72
N ARG A 68 7.88 15.36 -8.19
CA ARG A 68 8.74 16.54 -8.04
C ARG A 68 8.15 17.81 -8.65
N ASP A 69 7.30 17.65 -9.66
CA ASP A 69 6.64 18.76 -10.34
C ASP A 69 5.30 19.14 -9.67
N LEU A 70 4.87 18.39 -8.64
CA LEU A 70 3.73 18.73 -7.79
C LEU A 70 4.24 19.64 -6.65
N GLU A 71 3.53 20.74 -6.38
CA GLU A 71 3.92 21.67 -5.31
C GLU A 71 3.63 21.09 -3.91
N GLU A 72 2.42 20.55 -3.72
CA GLU A 72 1.89 19.95 -2.50
C GLU A 72 0.98 18.79 -2.91
N TYR A 73 1.02 17.65 -2.20
CA TYR A 73 0.19 16.49 -2.50
C TYR A 73 0.01 15.57 -1.29
N GLN A 74 -1.09 14.82 -1.27
CA GLN A 74 -1.30 13.71 -0.34
C GLN A 74 -0.80 12.40 -0.95
N LEU A 75 -0.28 11.48 -0.14
CA LEU A 75 0.28 10.22 -0.64
C LEU A 75 -0.47 9.00 -0.10
N LEU A 76 -0.99 8.19 -1.02
CA LEU A 76 -1.57 6.88 -0.73
C LEU A 76 -0.71 5.78 -1.38
N GLY A 77 -0.16 4.89 -0.57
CA GLY A 77 0.59 3.71 -1.05
C GLY A 77 -0.09 2.42 -0.66
N HIS A 78 -0.32 1.50 -1.60
CA HIS A 78 -0.81 0.15 -1.30
C HIS A 78 0.26 -0.90 -1.55
N SER A 79 0.54 -1.81 -0.61
CA SER A 79 1.40 -2.97 -0.81
C SER A 79 2.78 -2.60 -1.37
N ALA A 80 3.19 -3.14 -2.53
CA ALA A 80 4.42 -2.77 -3.23
C ALA A 80 4.48 -1.26 -3.60
N GLY A 81 3.33 -0.61 -3.77
CA GLY A 81 3.25 0.83 -3.91
C GLY A 81 3.70 1.57 -2.66
N ALA A 82 3.44 1.05 -1.46
CA ALA A 82 3.94 1.61 -0.21
C ALA A 82 5.46 1.40 0.00
N LEU A 83 6.03 0.34 -0.59
CA LEU A 83 7.48 0.13 -0.62
C LEU A 83 8.19 1.22 -1.45
N ILE A 84 7.53 1.74 -2.48
CA ILE A 84 8.01 2.86 -3.30
C ILE A 84 7.70 4.20 -2.61
N ALA A 85 6.47 4.36 -2.16
CA ALA A 85 5.92 5.62 -1.63
C ALA A 85 6.72 6.15 -0.43
N GLN A 86 7.26 5.29 0.44
CA GLN A 86 8.12 5.72 1.55
C GLN A 86 9.41 6.46 1.15
N ALA A 87 9.80 6.39 -0.13
CA ALA A 87 10.96 7.11 -0.66
C ALA A 87 10.57 8.32 -1.55
N LEU A 88 9.29 8.68 -1.59
CA LEU A 88 8.82 9.88 -2.27
C LEU A 88 8.87 11.07 -1.31
N ASP A 89 9.49 12.16 -1.74
CA ASP A 89 9.54 13.40 -0.97
C ASP A 89 8.37 14.32 -1.37
N GLY A 90 7.99 15.22 -0.45
CA GLY A 90 7.09 16.35 -0.72
C GLY A 90 5.60 16.08 -0.53
N ALA A 91 5.22 14.92 0.00
CA ALA A 91 3.85 14.69 0.42
C ALA A 91 3.59 15.37 1.77
N ASP A 92 2.40 15.94 1.95
CA ASP A 92 1.98 16.55 3.21
C ASP A 92 1.58 15.48 4.24
N ASN A 93 0.75 14.51 3.83
CA ASN A 93 0.42 13.34 4.64
C ASN A 93 0.74 12.03 3.92
N HIS A 94 1.13 11.02 4.71
CA HIS A 94 1.50 9.69 4.24
C HIS A 94 0.51 8.65 4.76
N VAL A 95 -0.23 8.01 3.85
CA VAL A 95 -1.12 6.90 4.20
C VAL A 95 -0.74 5.63 3.46
N TYR A 96 -0.56 4.55 4.21
CA TYR A 96 -0.20 3.25 3.66
C TYR A 96 -1.26 2.18 3.95
N LEU A 97 -1.71 1.51 2.90
CA LEU A 97 -2.58 0.34 2.99
C LEU A 97 -1.73 -0.92 2.84
N SER A 98 -1.68 -1.74 3.90
CA SER A 98 -0.98 -3.02 3.96
C SER A 98 0.42 -2.94 3.35
N PRO A 99 1.32 -2.08 3.87
CA PRO A 99 2.58 -1.78 3.23
C PRO A 99 3.49 -3.00 3.13
N TRP A 100 3.99 -3.29 1.94
CA TRP A 100 4.83 -4.47 1.70
C TRP A 100 6.31 -4.20 2.03
N TRP A 101 6.54 -3.82 3.29
CA TRP A 101 7.86 -3.55 3.87
C TRP A 101 8.61 -4.81 4.30
N GLY A 102 7.99 -5.97 4.15
CA GLY A 102 8.63 -7.26 4.32
C GLY A 102 7.73 -8.37 3.78
N TYR A 103 8.33 -9.50 3.44
CA TYR A 103 7.61 -10.70 3.01
C TYR A 103 6.85 -11.36 4.16
N GLY A 104 5.59 -11.71 3.92
CA GLY A 104 4.78 -12.51 4.86
C GLY A 104 5.33 -13.93 5.08
N GLU A 105 4.77 -14.62 6.08
CA GLU A 105 5.29 -15.92 6.55
C GLU A 105 5.27 -17.03 5.49
N THR A 106 4.44 -16.88 4.45
CA THR A 106 4.34 -17.79 3.31
C THR A 106 5.66 -17.90 2.52
N PHE A 107 6.55 -16.91 2.64
CA PHE A 107 7.81 -16.83 1.92
C PHE A 107 9.00 -16.91 2.89
N PRO A 108 9.52 -18.12 3.19
CA PRO A 108 10.59 -18.27 4.18
C PRO A 108 11.90 -17.63 3.71
N GLU A 109 12.55 -16.89 4.61
CA GLU A 109 13.78 -16.13 4.33
C GLU A 109 14.88 -16.92 3.61
N PRO A 110 15.20 -18.19 3.96
CA PRO A 110 16.23 -18.95 3.25
C PRO A 110 15.89 -19.22 1.78
N LEU A 111 14.60 -19.34 1.45
CA LEU A 111 14.15 -19.53 0.08
C LEU A 111 14.31 -18.24 -0.72
N LEU A 112 13.90 -17.11 -0.14
CA LEU A 112 14.08 -15.78 -0.75
C LEU A 112 15.56 -15.50 -1.02
N GLU A 113 16.43 -15.74 -0.03
CA GLU A 113 17.88 -15.55 -0.17
C GLU A 113 18.47 -16.42 -1.29
N ALA A 114 18.04 -17.68 -1.40
CA ALA A 114 18.51 -18.58 -2.45
C ALA A 114 18.05 -18.11 -3.84
N VAL A 115 16.79 -17.67 -3.95
CA VAL A 115 16.21 -17.15 -5.20
C VAL A 115 16.92 -15.87 -5.64
N SER A 116 17.14 -14.91 -4.73
CA SER A 116 17.76 -13.62 -5.06
C SER A 116 19.19 -13.75 -5.64
N LYS A 117 19.87 -14.87 -5.40
CA LYS A 117 21.21 -15.16 -5.95
C LYS A 117 21.19 -15.60 -7.41
N LEU A 118 20.03 -15.94 -7.98
CA LEU A 118 19.92 -16.35 -9.37
C LEU A 118 19.99 -15.12 -10.29
N PRO A 119 20.96 -15.03 -11.22
CA PRO A 119 21.17 -13.85 -12.07
C PRO A 119 20.28 -13.92 -13.32
N THR A 120 18.97 -14.01 -13.13
CA THR A 120 18.01 -14.10 -14.24
C THR A 120 16.80 -13.20 -14.04
N THR A 121 16.36 -12.61 -15.15
CA THR A 121 15.20 -11.72 -15.27
C THR A 121 13.99 -12.45 -15.86
N LEU A 122 14.16 -13.71 -16.26
CA LEU A 122 13.08 -14.57 -16.76
C LEU A 122 12.10 -14.90 -15.63
N PRO A 123 10.81 -14.56 -15.76
CA PRO A 123 9.78 -14.97 -14.80
C PRO A 123 9.63 -16.48 -14.80
N CYS A 124 10.00 -17.12 -13.69
CA CYS A 124 10.01 -18.58 -13.56
C CYS A 124 9.64 -19.09 -12.17
N LEU A 125 9.36 -18.17 -11.23
CA LEU A 125 8.93 -18.49 -9.88
C LEU A 125 7.41 -18.32 -9.82
N PRO A 126 6.66 -19.37 -9.48
CA PRO A 126 5.22 -19.25 -9.39
C PRO A 126 4.84 -18.36 -8.22
N VAL A 127 3.85 -17.51 -8.42
CA VAL A 127 3.19 -16.77 -7.36
C VAL A 127 2.01 -17.61 -6.87
N SER A 128 1.91 -17.77 -5.56
CA SER A 128 0.82 -18.48 -4.91
C SER A 128 0.41 -17.75 -3.62
N GLY A 129 -0.76 -18.08 -3.09
CA GLY A 129 -1.26 -17.46 -1.86
C GLY A 129 -1.88 -16.09 -2.04
N LEU A 130 -2.23 -15.70 -3.27
CA LEU A 130 -3.03 -14.51 -3.59
C LEU A 130 -4.46 -14.92 -4.01
N ASP A 131 -5.08 -15.78 -3.22
CA ASP A 131 -6.48 -16.15 -3.43
C ASP A 131 -7.44 -15.10 -2.85
N ARG A 132 -8.74 -15.33 -3.02
CA ARG A 132 -9.79 -14.42 -2.53
C ARG A 132 -9.69 -14.16 -1.03
N GLU A 133 -9.36 -15.17 -0.21
CA GLU A 133 -9.24 -14.96 1.24
C GLU A 133 -8.00 -14.10 1.57
N ALA A 134 -6.88 -14.34 0.88
CA ALA A 134 -5.67 -13.55 1.05
C ALA A 134 -5.82 -12.09 0.59
N ILE A 135 -6.54 -11.84 -0.51
CA ILE A 135 -6.74 -10.48 -1.03
C ILE A 135 -7.84 -9.74 -0.28
N GLY A 136 -8.97 -10.39 -0.02
CA GLY A 136 -10.15 -9.81 0.61
C GLY A 136 -11.44 -10.38 0.03
N GLU A 137 -12.50 -10.47 0.83
CA GLU A 137 -13.73 -11.19 0.47
C GLU A 137 -14.40 -10.67 -0.83
N GLU A 138 -14.28 -9.37 -1.09
CA GLU A 138 -14.83 -8.69 -2.24
C GLU A 138 -13.94 -8.78 -3.50
N ALA A 139 -12.76 -9.44 -3.43
CA ALA A 139 -11.85 -9.57 -4.57
C ALA A 139 -12.55 -10.24 -5.76
N THR A 140 -12.68 -9.57 -6.91
CA THR A 140 -13.44 -10.11 -8.05
C THR A 140 -12.69 -11.25 -8.75
N ASP A 141 -13.41 -12.16 -9.41
CA ASP A 141 -12.75 -13.22 -10.22
C ASP A 141 -11.86 -12.62 -11.30
N HIS A 142 -12.28 -11.51 -11.92
CA HIS A 142 -11.49 -10.80 -12.92
C HIS A 142 -10.15 -10.32 -12.35
N GLN A 143 -10.14 -9.74 -11.15
CA GLN A 143 -8.92 -9.28 -10.47
C GLN A 143 -7.97 -10.44 -10.15
N LEU A 144 -8.52 -11.57 -9.69
CA LEU A 144 -7.70 -12.74 -9.37
C LEU A 144 -7.09 -13.36 -10.64
N GLU A 145 -7.87 -13.43 -11.74
CA GLU A 145 -7.40 -13.96 -13.03
C GLU A 145 -6.35 -13.08 -13.73
N THR A 146 -6.32 -11.77 -13.47
CA THR A 146 -5.36 -10.84 -14.08
C THR A 146 -4.12 -10.60 -13.24
N THR A 147 -4.06 -11.19 -12.03
CA THR A 147 -2.89 -11.17 -11.16
C THR A 147 -1.75 -11.97 -11.82
N PRO A 148 -0.50 -11.49 -11.82
CA PRO A 148 0.58 -12.21 -12.50
C PRO A 148 0.91 -13.55 -11.80
N ASP A 149 0.96 -14.62 -12.59
CA ASP A 149 1.25 -15.97 -12.09
C ASP A 149 2.73 -16.23 -11.79
N TRP A 150 3.63 -15.39 -12.28
CA TRP A 150 5.09 -15.62 -12.24
C TRP A 150 5.87 -14.36 -11.96
N VAL A 151 6.91 -14.48 -11.14
CA VAL A 151 7.93 -13.45 -10.92
C VAL A 151 9.32 -13.96 -11.28
N SER A 152 10.23 -13.04 -11.56
CA SER A 152 11.64 -13.36 -11.82
C SER A 152 12.46 -13.36 -10.53
N PRO A 153 13.58 -14.09 -10.48
CA PRO A 153 14.56 -13.93 -9.41
C PRO A 153 15.12 -12.51 -9.28
N ALA A 154 15.19 -11.76 -10.39
CA ALA A 154 15.53 -10.34 -10.37
C ALA A 154 14.51 -9.53 -9.56
N PHE A 155 13.21 -9.73 -9.82
CA PHE A 155 12.14 -9.12 -9.04
C PHE A 155 12.34 -9.36 -7.53
N VAL A 156 12.52 -10.62 -7.11
CA VAL A 156 12.69 -10.98 -5.69
C VAL A 156 13.95 -10.34 -5.09
N ARG A 157 15.06 -10.29 -5.83
CA ARG A 157 16.29 -9.65 -5.36
C ARG A 157 16.10 -8.15 -5.16
N GLU A 158 15.51 -7.45 -6.13
CA GLU A 158 15.37 -6.01 -6.09
C GLU A 158 14.36 -5.57 -5.02
N THR A 159 13.23 -6.26 -4.88
CA THR A 159 12.23 -5.95 -3.82
C THR A 159 12.76 -6.25 -2.42
N ARG A 160 13.46 -7.38 -2.24
CA ARG A 160 14.09 -7.71 -0.95
C ARG A 160 15.15 -6.68 -0.58
N ARG A 161 15.97 -6.27 -1.54
CA ARG A 161 16.94 -5.19 -1.33
C ARG A 161 16.25 -3.87 -0.94
N ALA A 162 15.17 -3.50 -1.61
CA ALA A 162 14.40 -2.30 -1.27
C ALA A 162 13.79 -2.38 0.15
N GLN A 163 13.33 -3.54 0.58
CA GLN A 163 12.83 -3.77 1.95
C GLN A 163 13.96 -3.70 3.01
N GLU A 164 15.15 -4.22 2.68
CA GLU A 164 16.33 -4.13 3.55
C GLU A 164 16.85 -2.68 3.67
N GLU A 165 16.70 -1.89 2.59
CA GLU A 165 17.13 -0.49 2.49
C GLU A 165 16.00 0.52 2.82
N LEU A 166 14.90 0.08 3.46
CA LEU A 166 13.80 0.97 3.87
C LEU A 166 14.32 2.19 4.62
N LEU A 167 13.83 3.37 4.23
CA LEU A 167 14.14 4.61 4.91
C LEU A 167 13.37 4.67 6.24
N THR A 168 13.73 5.66 7.06
CA THR A 168 12.91 6.00 8.22
C THR A 168 11.56 6.45 7.70
N ILE A 169 10.49 5.77 8.13
CA ILE A 169 9.12 6.15 7.83
C ILE A 169 8.84 7.48 8.51
N ASP A 170 8.13 8.37 7.83
CA ASP A 170 7.72 9.63 8.43
C ASP A 170 6.92 9.36 9.72
N HIS A 171 7.18 10.18 10.72
CA HIS A 171 6.57 10.05 12.04
C HIS A 171 5.07 10.35 12.04
N ASP A 172 4.52 10.88 10.96
CA ASP A 172 3.09 11.21 10.80
C ASP A 172 2.37 10.21 9.88
N ALA A 173 3.06 9.15 9.44
CA ALA A 173 2.49 8.19 8.51
C ALA A 173 1.45 7.29 9.18
N VAL A 174 0.25 7.25 8.60
CA VAL A 174 -0.84 6.37 9.04
C VAL A 174 -0.83 5.07 8.27
N VAL A 175 -0.86 3.94 8.98
CA VAL A 175 -0.82 2.60 8.38
C VAL A 175 -2.10 1.84 8.68
N PHE A 176 -2.79 1.41 7.62
CA PHE A 176 -3.88 0.46 7.70
C PHE A 176 -3.34 -0.95 7.45
N CYS A 177 -3.61 -1.90 8.34
CA CYS A 177 -3.23 -3.30 8.09
C CYS A 177 -4.19 -4.32 8.72
N SER A 178 -4.23 -5.51 8.13
CA SER A 178 -4.92 -6.67 8.71
C SER A 178 -3.92 -7.55 9.44
N LEU A 179 -4.27 -7.97 10.66
CA LEU A 179 -3.48 -8.96 11.41
C LEU A 179 -3.50 -10.35 10.76
N ARG A 180 -4.39 -10.57 9.78
CA ARG A 180 -4.56 -11.82 9.05
C ARG A 180 -3.89 -11.79 7.67
N ASP A 181 -3.25 -10.69 7.31
CA ASP A 181 -2.61 -10.53 6.00
C ASP A 181 -1.46 -11.54 5.82
N PRO A 182 -1.57 -12.50 4.88
CA PRO A 182 -0.55 -13.52 4.65
C PRO A 182 0.56 -13.05 3.68
N VAL A 183 0.38 -11.88 3.05
CA VAL A 183 1.22 -11.35 1.96
C VAL A 183 2.39 -10.54 2.53
N ILE A 184 2.13 -9.75 3.56
CA ILE A 184 3.14 -8.85 4.17
C ILE A 184 3.63 -9.35 5.52
N SER A 185 4.82 -8.89 5.91
CA SER A 185 5.25 -8.96 7.31
C SER A 185 4.72 -7.76 8.08
N LEU A 186 4.07 -8.01 9.22
CA LEU A 186 3.65 -6.96 10.15
C LEU A 186 4.80 -6.45 11.03
N ARG A 187 5.92 -7.19 11.07
CA ARG A 187 7.05 -6.86 11.94
C ARG A 187 7.70 -5.51 11.57
N PRO A 188 8.00 -5.21 10.29
CA PRO A 188 8.53 -3.91 9.91
C PRO A 188 7.61 -2.75 10.30
N ILE A 189 6.29 -2.93 10.23
CA ILE A 189 5.29 -1.93 10.64
C ILE A 189 5.45 -1.64 12.14
N GLY A 190 5.38 -2.67 12.98
CA GLY A 190 5.50 -2.51 14.44
C GLY A 190 6.87 -2.04 14.94
N GLU A 191 7.92 -2.14 14.11
CA GLU A 191 9.25 -1.60 14.41
C GLU A 191 9.41 -0.12 14.04
N ARG A 192 8.55 0.42 13.18
CA ARG A 192 8.76 1.73 12.52
C ARG A 192 7.64 2.74 12.73
N VAL A 193 6.42 2.26 13.00
CA VAL A 193 5.23 3.10 13.08
C VAL A 193 4.74 3.12 14.53
N PRO A 194 4.47 4.31 15.11
CA PRO A 194 3.81 4.42 16.41
C PRO A 194 2.49 3.66 16.42
N ALA A 195 2.17 3.00 17.54
CA ALA A 195 0.97 2.17 17.62
C ALA A 195 -0.32 2.97 17.39
N GLU A 196 -0.35 4.23 17.83
CA GLU A 196 -1.46 5.17 17.65
C GLU A 196 -1.69 5.56 16.18
N HIS A 197 -0.71 5.32 15.29
CA HIS A 197 -0.84 5.56 13.85
C HIS A 197 -1.20 4.30 13.05
N VAL A 198 -1.43 3.17 13.73
CA VAL A 198 -1.79 1.91 13.09
C VAL A 198 -3.28 1.64 13.23
N VAL A 199 -4.00 1.70 12.11
CA VAL A 199 -5.42 1.35 12.01
C VAL A 199 -5.57 -0.11 11.61
N LEU A 200 -6.08 -0.93 12.52
CA LEU A 200 -6.38 -2.33 12.22
C LEU A 200 -7.73 -2.49 11.53
N TYR A 201 -7.79 -3.37 10.53
CA TYR A 201 -9.05 -3.78 9.92
C TYR A 201 -9.16 -5.32 9.85
N ASP A 202 -10.40 -5.82 9.79
CA ASP A 202 -10.68 -7.23 9.51
C ASP A 202 -10.88 -7.42 8.00
N GLY A 203 -10.12 -8.34 7.42
CA GLY A 203 -10.08 -8.58 5.98
C GLY A 203 -8.74 -9.13 5.51
N GLY A 204 -8.56 -9.14 4.19
CA GLY A 204 -7.34 -9.60 3.53
C GLY A 204 -6.29 -8.50 3.35
N HIS A 205 -5.38 -8.71 2.42
CA HIS A 205 -4.29 -7.80 2.08
C HIS A 205 -4.78 -6.44 1.56
N GLU A 206 -5.88 -6.41 0.82
CA GLU A 206 -6.44 -5.20 0.24
C GLU A 206 -7.63 -4.71 1.07
N LEU A 207 -7.44 -3.61 1.81
CA LEU A 207 -8.54 -2.96 2.55
C LEU A 207 -9.74 -2.70 1.64
N PHE A 208 -9.53 -2.18 0.43
CA PHE A 208 -10.58 -1.86 -0.55
C PHE A 208 -11.26 -3.10 -1.18
N SER A 209 -10.68 -4.29 -1.00
CA SER A 209 -11.29 -5.58 -1.35
C SER A 209 -11.81 -6.34 -0.13
N SER A 210 -11.76 -5.74 1.07
CA SER A 210 -12.26 -6.35 2.31
C SER A 210 -13.71 -5.96 2.57
N ALA A 211 -14.48 -6.84 3.22
CA ALA A 211 -15.87 -6.54 3.58
C ALA A 211 -16.01 -5.31 4.51
N SER A 212 -14.95 -4.98 5.24
CA SER A 212 -14.86 -3.83 6.15
C SER A 212 -14.54 -2.50 5.46
N ARG A 213 -14.29 -2.48 4.15
CA ARG A 213 -13.81 -1.29 3.40
C ARG A 213 -14.61 -0.02 3.64
N GLU A 214 -15.94 -0.13 3.72
CA GLU A 214 -16.81 1.04 3.91
C GLU A 214 -16.68 1.62 5.31
N ARG A 215 -16.39 0.78 6.32
CA ARG A 215 -16.22 1.22 7.72
C ARG A 215 -14.96 2.06 7.90
N HIS A 216 -13.90 1.73 7.17
CA HIS A 216 -12.61 2.43 7.27
C HIS A 216 -12.47 3.59 6.28
N LEU A 217 -13.46 3.81 5.41
CA LEU A 217 -13.36 4.86 4.39
C LEU A 217 -13.25 6.25 5.00
N GLU A 218 -14.05 6.55 6.04
CA GLU A 218 -14.02 7.85 6.70
C GLU A 218 -12.66 8.11 7.37
N THR A 219 -12.14 7.14 8.12
CA THR A 219 -10.79 7.21 8.72
C THR A 219 -9.69 7.34 7.67
N LEU A 220 -9.81 6.64 6.53
CA LEU A 220 -8.85 6.77 5.43
C LEU A 220 -8.84 8.18 4.84
N LEU A 221 -10.01 8.76 4.60
CA LEU A 221 -10.11 10.12 4.07
C LEU A 221 -9.59 11.15 5.08
N ALA A 222 -9.96 11.00 6.36
CA ALA A 222 -9.45 11.87 7.42
C ALA A 222 -7.92 11.77 7.56
N ALA A 223 -7.33 10.58 7.45
CA ALA A 223 -5.88 10.41 7.46
C ALA A 223 -5.18 11.01 6.24
N LEU A 224 -5.84 11.08 5.09
CA LEU A 224 -5.31 11.77 3.90
C LEU A 224 -5.38 13.30 4.04
N GLU A 225 -6.39 13.82 4.75
CA GLU A 225 -6.58 15.26 4.98
C GLU A 225 -5.70 15.78 6.13
N ASP A 226 -5.73 15.10 7.28
CA ASP A 226 -5.17 15.56 8.56
C ASP A 226 -3.96 14.73 9.06
N GLY A 227 -3.55 13.70 8.31
CA GLY A 227 -2.42 12.85 8.66
C GLY A 227 -2.64 12.06 9.96
N ALA A 228 -1.57 11.87 10.74
CA ALA A 228 -1.60 11.16 12.02
C ALA A 228 -2.61 11.74 13.02
N ALA A 229 -2.88 13.05 13.00
CA ALA A 229 -3.82 13.68 13.92
C ALA A 229 -5.24 13.11 13.81
N ALA A 230 -5.61 12.60 12.62
CA ALA A 230 -6.91 11.96 12.39
C ALA A 230 -7.13 10.69 13.21
N VAL A 231 -6.05 9.97 13.55
CA VAL A 231 -6.13 8.67 14.25
C VAL A 231 -5.67 8.76 15.70
N GLU A 232 -4.89 9.78 16.06
CA GLU A 232 -4.56 10.10 17.45
C GLU A 232 -5.79 10.60 18.23
N ALA A 233 -6.64 11.43 17.60
CA ALA A 233 -7.80 12.04 18.25
C ALA A 233 -8.90 11.03 18.62
N ASP A 234 -9.00 9.93 17.88
CA ASP A 234 -9.97 8.86 18.17
C ASP A 234 -9.59 8.09 19.45
N ASP A 235 -8.29 7.95 19.75
CA ASP A 235 -7.78 7.25 20.95
C ASP A 235 -8.04 8.04 22.24
N GLU A 236 -7.93 9.38 22.20
CA GLU A 236 -8.24 10.25 23.35
C GLU A 236 -9.75 10.29 23.68
N SER A 237 -10.62 10.03 22.70
CA SER A 237 -12.08 10.06 22.89
C SER A 237 -12.63 8.84 23.63
N GLU A 238 -11.90 7.72 23.65
CA GLU A 238 -12.29 6.50 24.38
C GLU A 238 -11.85 6.53 25.87
N GLU A 239 -10.87 7.36 26.25
CA GLU A 239 -10.41 7.48 27.65
C GLU A 239 -11.37 8.31 28.56
N GLU A 240 -12.31 9.09 28.01
CA GLU A 240 -13.33 9.83 28.78
C GLU A 240 -14.57 8.97 29.18
N THR A 241 -14.37 7.71 29.61
CA THR A 241 -15.46 6.92 30.23
C THR A 241 -15.41 6.98 31.76
N ASP A 242 -16.43 7.63 32.33
CA ASP A 242 -16.70 7.90 33.75
C ASP A 242 -16.26 6.80 34.75
N PRO A 243 -15.75 7.16 35.95
CA PRO A 243 -15.40 6.19 36.97
C PRO A 243 -16.65 5.44 37.45
N VAL A 244 -16.60 4.11 37.34
CA VAL A 244 -17.63 3.19 37.86
C VAL A 244 -17.84 3.45 39.36
N PRO A 245 -19.05 3.85 39.80
CA PRO A 245 -19.32 4.08 41.21
C PRO A 245 -19.27 2.75 41.99
N ALA A 246 -18.59 2.80 43.14
CA ALA A 246 -18.31 1.69 44.05
C ALA A 246 -19.55 1.05 44.71
#